data_AF-A0A964ATF5-F1
#
_entry.id   AF-A0A964ATF5-F1
#
_cell.length_a   1.000
_cell.length_b   1.000
_cell.length_c   1.000
_cell.angle_alpha   90.00
_cell.angle_beta   90.00
_cell.angle_gamma   90.00
#
_symmetry.space_group_name_H-M   'P 1'
#
loop_
_entity.id
_entity.type
_entity.pdbx_description
1 polymer ?
#
loop_
_entity_poly.entity_id
_entity_poly.type
_entity_poly.pdbx_seq_one_letter_code
_entity_poly.pdbx_strand_id
1 'polypeptide(L)'
;MSTSISATLSHPSALIPPVIRGYGPIDEGELGFTLAPLARTAAVALRTEDGDVLAWRSDGSGDAPGWPQTWVPAQQLPKLLHAKATEPGPSPLPGSWAVTATLHGEAIELEFTRKMGRRGVLEVFSDGEGAWAWRFEPGRAGGALQAGDGVPFLAAAMRQGALAALGLADDALEDVA
;
A
#
# COMPACT_ATOMS: atom_id res chain seq x y z
N MET A 1 11.63 -6.59 15.82
CA MET A 1 10.65 -5.65 16.42
C MET A 1 9.91 -5.00 15.26
N SER A 2 8.64 -4.63 15.40
CA SER A 2 7.85 -4.00 14.33
C SER A 2 7.55 -2.57 14.77
N THR A 3 8.13 -1.60 14.07
CA THR A 3 7.78 -0.19 14.25
C THR A 3 6.70 0.18 13.24
N SER A 4 5.59 0.75 13.70
CA SER A 4 4.47 1.15 12.84
C SER A 4 4.47 2.66 12.64
N ILE A 5 4.45 3.11 11.38
CA ILE A 5 4.24 4.51 11.04
C ILE A 5 2.82 4.73 10.51
N SER A 6 2.20 5.84 10.91
CA SER A 6 0.88 6.24 10.40
C SER A 6 1.02 7.01 9.09
N ALA A 7 0.16 6.72 8.12
CA ALA A 7 0.13 7.41 6.84
C ALA A 7 -1.01 8.44 6.74
N THR A 8 -0.76 9.49 5.96
CA THR A 8 -1.79 10.40 5.46
C THR A 8 -2.22 9.95 4.07
N LEU A 9 -3.54 9.85 3.87
CA LEU A 9 -4.12 9.56 2.57
C LEU A 9 -4.81 10.80 2.02
N SER A 10 -4.54 11.11 0.76
CA SER A 10 -5.42 12.01 0.02
C SER A 10 -6.74 11.30 -0.23
N HIS A 11 -7.86 11.95 0.03
CA HIS A 11 -9.21 11.38 -0.14
C HIS A 11 -9.35 10.00 0.54
N PRO A 12 -9.28 9.91 1.88
CA PRO A 12 -9.26 8.64 2.61
C PRO A 12 -10.49 7.75 2.37
N SER A 13 -11.59 8.34 1.91
CA SER A 13 -12.82 7.63 1.50
C SER A 13 -12.76 7.02 0.11
N ALA A 14 -11.83 7.45 -0.75
CA ALA A 14 -11.62 6.86 -2.07
C ALA A 14 -11.33 5.36 -1.93
N LEU A 15 -11.90 4.51 -2.79
CA LEU A 15 -11.58 3.09 -2.79
C LEU A 15 -10.09 2.89 -3.06
N ILE A 16 -9.58 3.58 -4.08
CA ILE A 16 -8.16 3.68 -4.42
C ILE A 16 -7.74 5.13 -4.13
N PRO A 17 -7.05 5.40 -3.02
CA PRO A 17 -6.50 6.72 -2.72
C PRO A 17 -5.53 7.13 -3.84
N PRO A 18 -5.62 8.37 -4.38
CA PRO A 18 -4.76 8.77 -5.48
C PRO A 18 -3.31 8.95 -5.07
N VAL A 19 -3.08 9.38 -3.83
CA VAL A 19 -1.77 9.48 -3.19
C VAL A 19 -1.86 9.06 -1.72
N ILE A 20 -0.91 8.23 -1.32
CA ILE A 20 -0.71 7.75 0.06
C ILE A 20 0.70 8.16 0.46
N ARG A 21 0.86 8.78 1.63
CA ARG A 21 2.18 9.18 2.15
C ARG A 21 2.32 8.80 3.60
N GLY A 22 3.44 8.20 3.97
CA GLY A 22 3.81 7.95 5.35
C GLY A 22 5.18 8.52 5.65
N TYR A 23 5.35 9.01 6.88
CA TYR A 23 6.65 9.39 7.41
C TYR A 23 6.66 9.17 8.91
N GLY A 24 7.70 8.55 9.43
CA GLY A 24 7.86 8.42 10.88
C GLY A 24 9.16 7.73 11.29
N PRO A 25 9.47 7.79 12.59
CA PRO A 25 10.61 7.07 13.14
C PRO A 25 10.38 5.56 13.08
N ILE A 26 11.46 4.81 12.87
CA ILE A 26 11.54 3.36 13.03
C ILE A 26 12.75 3.00 13.92
N ASP A 27 12.88 1.73 14.31
CA ASP A 27 13.92 1.28 15.25
C ASP A 27 15.36 1.70 14.87
N GLU A 28 15.66 1.82 13.56
CA GLU A 28 17.01 2.13 13.04
C GLU A 28 17.06 3.43 12.21
N GLY A 29 16.08 4.33 12.37
CA GLY A 29 16.10 5.64 11.71
C GLY A 29 14.72 6.21 11.37
N GLU A 30 14.54 6.72 10.16
CA GLU A 30 13.28 7.31 9.68
C GLU A 30 12.83 6.63 8.39
N LEU A 31 11.56 6.23 8.34
CA LEU A 31 10.95 5.66 7.15
C LEU A 31 10.01 6.67 6.52
N GLY A 32 10.16 6.90 5.22
CA GLY A 32 9.26 7.70 4.40
C GLY A 32 8.81 6.94 3.17
N PHE A 33 7.54 7.07 2.79
CA PHE A 33 7.04 6.52 1.54
C PHE A 33 5.99 7.40 0.89
N THR A 34 5.91 7.28 -0.42
CA THR A 34 4.83 7.84 -1.23
C THR A 34 4.41 6.83 -2.28
N LEU A 35 3.12 6.52 -2.31
CA LEU A 35 2.49 5.69 -3.32
C LEU A 35 1.48 6.53 -4.10
N ALA A 36 1.46 6.36 -5.41
CA ALA A 36 0.40 6.85 -6.29
C ALA A 36 -0.15 5.67 -7.09
N PRO A 37 -1.11 4.91 -6.52
CA PRO A 37 -1.57 3.63 -7.09
C PRO A 37 -2.11 3.77 -8.52
N LEU A 38 -2.85 4.84 -8.80
CA LEU A 38 -3.40 5.11 -10.13
C LEU A 38 -2.32 5.50 -11.15
N ALA A 39 -1.22 6.08 -10.69
CA ALA A 39 -0.07 6.40 -11.53
C ALA A 39 0.92 5.23 -11.64
N ARG A 40 0.70 4.12 -10.91
CA ARG A 40 1.60 2.96 -10.82
C ARG A 40 3.02 3.37 -10.45
N THR A 41 3.13 4.30 -9.51
CA THR A 41 4.42 4.78 -9.02
C THR A 41 4.47 4.67 -7.51
N ALA A 42 5.61 4.22 -7.00
CA ALA A 42 5.85 4.10 -5.59
C ALA A 42 7.33 4.41 -5.30
N ALA A 43 7.57 5.03 -4.16
CA ALA A 43 8.90 5.27 -3.64
C ALA A 43 8.88 5.08 -2.14
N VAL A 44 9.89 4.40 -1.63
CA VAL A 44 10.13 4.18 -0.21
C VAL A 44 11.57 4.54 0.08
N ALA A 45 11.81 5.18 1.21
CA ALA A 45 13.12 5.60 1.64
C ALA A 45 13.29 5.36 3.14
N LEU A 46 14.38 4.67 3.48
CA LEU A 46 14.87 4.49 4.82
C LEU A 46 16.07 5.41 5.01
N ARG A 47 15.96 6.36 5.93
CA ARG A 47 17.09 7.16 6.38
C ARG A 47 17.66 6.54 7.65
N THR A 48 18.93 6.16 7.62
CA THR A 48 19.63 5.58 8.78
C THR A 48 20.03 6.68 9.78
N GLU A 49 20.41 6.28 10.99
CA GLU A 49 20.92 7.20 12.02
C GLU A 49 22.16 7.98 11.58
N ASP A 50 23.03 7.35 10.78
CA ASP A 50 24.24 7.97 10.21
C ASP A 50 23.92 9.01 9.12
N GLY A 51 22.64 9.13 8.74
CA GLY A 51 22.14 10.12 7.79
C GLY A 51 22.17 9.69 6.34
N ASP A 52 22.56 8.44 6.07
CA ASP A 52 22.46 7.86 4.75
C ASP A 52 21.01 7.51 4.40
N VAL A 53 20.69 7.43 3.11
CA VAL A 53 19.35 7.08 2.63
C VAL A 53 19.41 5.91 1.66
N LEU A 54 18.76 4.82 2.08
CA LEU A 54 18.45 3.66 1.28
C LEU A 54 17.08 3.85 0.65
N ALA A 55 16.98 3.66 -0.66
CA ALA A 55 15.76 3.91 -1.41
C ALA A 55 15.34 2.71 -2.26
N TRP A 56 14.03 2.51 -2.33
CA TRP A 56 13.36 1.66 -3.30
C TRP A 56 12.41 2.52 -4.13
N ARG A 57 12.30 2.23 -5.43
CA ARG A 57 11.39 2.92 -6.33
C ARG A 57 10.83 1.93 -7.34
N SER A 58 9.54 2.05 -7.63
CA SER A 58 8.89 1.30 -8.70
C SER A 58 9.57 1.57 -10.05
N ASP A 59 9.83 0.53 -10.83
CA ASP A 59 10.33 0.61 -12.21
C ASP A 59 9.21 0.63 -13.26
N GLY A 60 7.95 0.52 -12.82
CA GLY A 60 6.76 0.47 -13.67
C GLY A 60 6.24 -0.94 -13.97
N SER A 61 6.98 -1.99 -13.60
CA SER A 61 6.53 -3.39 -13.68
C SER A 61 5.67 -3.81 -12.49
N GLY A 62 5.87 -3.16 -11.35
CA GLY A 62 5.08 -3.26 -10.14
C GLY A 62 5.30 -2.07 -9.21
N ASP A 63 4.40 -1.87 -8.25
CA ASP A 63 4.50 -0.79 -7.26
C ASP A 63 4.50 -1.29 -5.80
N ALA A 64 4.66 -2.60 -5.60
CA ALA A 64 4.90 -3.18 -4.29
C ALA A 64 6.36 -2.96 -3.85
N PRO A 65 6.59 -2.38 -2.67
CA PRO A 65 7.94 -2.21 -2.17
C PRO A 65 8.61 -3.55 -1.93
N GLY A 66 9.93 -3.56 -2.14
CA GLY A 66 10.80 -4.67 -1.83
C GLY A 66 12.08 -4.17 -1.16
N TRP A 67 13.17 -4.91 -1.38
CA TRP A 67 14.49 -4.55 -0.85
C TRP A 67 14.97 -3.20 -1.43
N PRO A 68 15.56 -2.32 -0.61
CA PRO A 68 16.20 -1.09 -1.08
C PRO A 68 17.21 -1.40 -2.20
N GLN A 69 17.13 -0.64 -3.28
CA GLN A 69 17.91 -0.92 -4.50
C GLN A 69 19.06 0.07 -4.71
N THR A 70 19.03 1.22 -4.02
CA THR A 70 19.99 2.29 -4.28
C THR A 70 20.22 3.18 -3.07
N TRP A 71 21.43 3.74 -3.00
CA TRP A 71 21.78 4.80 -2.06
C TRP A 71 21.51 6.15 -2.71
N VAL A 72 20.83 7.05 -2.00
CA VAL A 72 20.57 8.41 -2.46
C VAL A 72 21.09 9.43 -1.45
N PRO A 73 21.60 10.59 -1.89
CA PRO A 73 21.90 11.68 -0.98
C PRO A 73 20.63 12.13 -0.25
N ALA A 74 20.70 12.38 1.06
CA ALA A 74 19.55 12.81 1.87
C ALA A 74 18.81 14.04 1.29
N GLN A 75 19.54 14.95 0.62
CA GLN A 75 18.98 16.12 -0.07
C GLN A 75 18.00 15.76 -1.20
N GLN A 76 18.06 14.53 -1.72
CA GLN A 76 17.15 14.03 -2.76
C GLN A 76 15.87 13.41 -2.19
N LEU A 77 15.79 13.16 -0.87
CA LEU A 77 14.65 12.54 -0.21
C LEU A 77 13.31 13.25 -0.53
N PRO A 78 13.21 14.60 -0.48
CA PRO A 78 11.96 15.29 -0.82
C PRO A 78 11.53 15.09 -2.28
N LYS A 79 12.50 14.95 -3.20
CA LYS A 79 12.23 14.72 -4.63
C LYS A 79 11.82 13.28 -4.87
N LEU A 80 12.47 12.33 -4.19
CA LEU A 80 12.17 10.91 -4.28
C LEU A 80 10.75 10.62 -3.79
N LEU A 81 10.36 11.19 -2.65
CA LEU A 81 9.04 11.00 -2.05
C LEU A 81 7.96 11.92 -2.66
N HIS A 82 8.26 12.64 -3.73
CA HIS A 82 7.26 13.44 -4.42
C HIS A 82 6.51 12.61 -5.45
N ALA A 83 5.19 12.42 -5.24
CA ALA A 83 4.30 11.94 -6.28
C ALA A 83 3.20 12.95 -6.57
N LYS A 84 2.89 13.07 -7.87
CA LYS A 84 1.78 13.89 -8.36
C LYS A 84 0.47 13.14 -8.13
N ALA A 85 -0.53 13.83 -7.58
CA ALA A 85 -1.85 13.27 -7.44
C ALA A 85 -2.57 13.21 -8.78
N THR A 86 -3.17 12.06 -9.07
CA THR A 86 -4.23 11.91 -10.07
C THR A 86 -5.57 12.16 -9.40
N GLU A 87 -6.60 12.61 -10.12
CA GLU A 87 -7.92 12.76 -9.53
C GLU A 87 -8.46 11.41 -9.01
N PRO A 88 -9.03 11.35 -7.80
CA PRO A 88 -9.66 10.15 -7.31
C PRO A 88 -10.92 9.85 -8.12
N GLY A 89 -11.16 8.57 -8.40
CA GLY A 89 -12.48 8.11 -8.84
C GLY A 89 -13.51 8.22 -7.71
N PRO A 90 -14.82 8.28 -8.02
CA PRO A 90 -15.86 8.22 -7.00
C PRO A 90 -15.75 6.91 -6.21
N SER A 91 -16.00 6.97 -4.90
CA SER A 91 -16.04 5.77 -4.05
C SER A 91 -17.47 5.52 -3.57
N PRO A 92 -18.08 4.40 -3.97
CA PRO A 92 -19.38 3.98 -3.44
C PRO A 92 -19.27 3.34 -2.04
N LEU A 93 -18.05 3.18 -1.50
CA LEU A 93 -17.78 2.40 -0.30
C LEU A 93 -17.44 3.31 0.89
N PRO A 94 -18.19 3.26 2.00
CA PRO A 94 -17.82 3.97 3.22
C PRO A 94 -16.57 3.33 3.84
N GLY A 95 -15.78 4.14 4.55
CA GLY A 95 -14.57 3.69 5.26
C GLY A 95 -13.37 4.59 4.99
N SER A 96 -12.35 4.48 5.84
CA SER A 96 -11.04 5.10 5.64
C SER A 96 -9.98 4.01 5.70
N TRP A 97 -8.94 4.18 4.90
CA TRP A 97 -7.74 3.36 5.01
C TRP A 97 -6.91 3.78 6.23
N ALA A 98 -6.40 2.80 6.95
CA ALA A 98 -5.22 2.92 7.81
C ALA A 98 -4.05 2.28 7.06
N VAL A 99 -2.83 2.72 7.36
CA VAL A 99 -1.61 2.14 6.78
C VAL A 99 -0.61 1.93 7.90
N THR A 100 0.04 0.79 7.86
CA THR A 100 1.20 0.45 8.68
C THR A 100 2.33 0.08 7.74
N ALA A 101 3.53 0.55 8.05
CA ALA A 101 4.74 0.05 7.42
C ALA A 101 5.55 -0.71 8.47
N THR A 102 6.11 -1.85 8.11
CA THR A 102 6.98 -2.66 8.96
C THR A 102 8.30 -2.89 8.25
N LEU A 103 9.41 -2.80 8.98
CA LEU A 103 10.73 -3.16 8.49
C LEU A 103 11.06 -4.60 8.90
N HIS A 104 11.36 -5.47 7.93
CA HIS A 104 11.80 -6.85 8.11
C HIS A 104 13.25 -6.99 7.62
N GLY A 105 14.22 -6.74 8.50
CA GLY A 105 15.61 -6.59 8.10
C GLY A 105 15.75 -5.30 7.28
N GLU A 106 16.03 -5.41 5.98
CA GLU A 106 16.03 -4.25 5.07
C GLU A 106 14.77 -4.17 4.20
N ALA A 107 13.94 -5.22 4.16
CA ALA A 107 12.73 -5.25 3.37
C ALA A 107 11.61 -4.46 4.05
N ILE A 108 10.88 -3.66 3.27
CA ILE A 108 9.81 -2.81 3.79
C ILE A 108 8.47 -3.38 3.36
N GLU A 109 7.68 -3.77 4.35
CA GLU A 109 6.32 -4.23 4.17
C GLU A 109 5.35 -3.08 4.44
N LEU A 110 4.34 -2.92 3.58
CA LEU A 110 3.24 -1.99 3.78
C LEU A 110 1.94 -2.77 3.89
N GLU A 111 1.18 -2.53 4.96
CA GLU A 111 -0.16 -3.06 5.19
C GLU A 111 -1.18 -1.92 5.17
N PHE A 112 -2.27 -2.11 4.44
CA PHE A 112 -3.38 -1.19 4.28
C PHE A 112 -4.64 -1.84 4.81
N THR A 113 -5.31 -1.19 5.76
CA THR A 113 -6.50 -1.75 6.41
C THR A 113 -7.69 -0.81 6.24
N ARG A 114 -8.78 -1.30 5.65
CA ARG A 114 -10.02 -0.56 5.46
C ARG A 114 -11.17 -1.26 6.16
N LYS A 115 -11.80 -0.56 7.10
CA LYS A 115 -13.08 -0.99 7.69
C LYS A 115 -14.22 -0.72 6.70
N MET A 116 -14.92 -1.79 6.31
CA MET A 116 -15.99 -1.76 5.31
C MET A 116 -17.39 -1.74 5.96
N GLY A 117 -17.53 -1.01 7.06
CA GLY A 117 -18.76 -0.99 7.87
C GLY A 117 -19.13 -2.38 8.41
N ARG A 118 -20.39 -2.80 8.25
CA ARG A 118 -20.85 -4.15 8.66
C ARG A 118 -20.34 -5.28 7.77
N ARG A 119 -19.73 -4.97 6.62
CA ARG A 119 -19.29 -5.99 5.67
C ARG A 119 -18.08 -6.75 6.18
N GLY A 120 -17.16 -6.09 6.88
CA GLY A 120 -15.92 -6.70 7.33
C GLY A 120 -14.73 -5.77 7.28
N VAL A 121 -13.54 -6.35 7.25
CA VAL A 121 -12.25 -5.67 7.16
C VAL A 121 -11.54 -6.14 5.89
N LEU A 122 -11.12 -5.19 5.06
CA LEU A 122 -10.26 -5.45 3.90
C LEU A 122 -8.84 -5.05 4.27
N GLU A 123 -7.91 -5.97 4.05
CA GLU A 123 -6.47 -5.76 4.20
C GLU A 123 -5.80 -5.95 2.85
N VAL A 124 -4.87 -5.07 2.51
CA VAL A 124 -4.01 -5.15 1.32
C VAL A 124 -2.59 -4.97 1.80
N PHE A 125 -1.68 -5.86 1.47
CA PHE A 125 -0.32 -5.84 2.00
C PHE A 125 0.69 -6.25 0.93
N SER A 126 1.89 -5.67 1.00
CA SER A 126 3.01 -6.11 0.15
C SER A 126 3.60 -7.39 0.71
N ASP A 127 3.97 -8.35 -0.11
CA ASP A 127 4.53 -9.63 0.34
C ASP A 127 6.05 -9.59 0.63
N GLY A 128 6.70 -8.44 0.40
CA GLY A 128 8.16 -8.28 0.51
C GLY A 128 8.95 -8.91 -0.64
N GLU A 129 8.29 -9.64 -1.54
CA GLU A 129 8.84 -10.25 -2.76
C GLU A 129 8.54 -9.41 -4.02
N GLY A 130 7.86 -8.27 -3.84
CA GLY A 130 7.56 -7.33 -4.92
C GLY A 130 6.17 -7.50 -5.53
N ALA A 131 5.24 -8.13 -4.81
CA ALA A 131 3.83 -8.13 -5.17
C ALA A 131 2.92 -7.73 -4.01
N TRP A 132 1.65 -7.51 -4.33
CA TRP A 132 0.58 -7.23 -3.41
C TRP A 132 -0.31 -8.45 -3.24
N ALA A 133 -0.72 -8.67 -1.99
CA ALA A 133 -1.76 -9.58 -1.63
C ALA A 133 -2.89 -8.82 -0.93
N TRP A 134 -4.06 -9.44 -0.85
CA TRP A 134 -5.20 -8.91 -0.14
C TRP A 134 -5.96 -10.01 0.58
N ARG A 135 -6.59 -9.67 1.70
CA ARG A 135 -7.52 -10.54 2.41
C ARG A 135 -8.74 -9.75 2.88
N PHE A 136 -9.90 -10.38 2.84
CA PHE A 136 -11.15 -9.82 3.32
C PHE A 136 -11.76 -10.74 4.37
N GLU A 137 -11.85 -10.25 5.60
CA GLU A 137 -12.52 -10.91 6.70
C GLU A 137 -13.97 -10.41 6.81
N PRO A 138 -14.99 -11.25 6.55
CA PRO A 138 -16.38 -10.83 6.62
C PRO A 138 -16.82 -10.53 8.06
N GLY A 139 -17.54 -9.43 8.26
CA GLY A 139 -18.08 -9.02 9.57
C GLY A 139 -19.32 -9.81 10.02
N ARG A 140 -19.78 -10.79 9.23
CA ARG A 140 -20.92 -11.67 9.57
C ARG A 140 -20.42 -13.01 10.11
N ALA A 141 -21.07 -13.51 11.15
CA ALA A 141 -20.79 -14.85 11.68
C ALA A 141 -20.93 -15.91 10.56
N GLY A 142 -19.90 -16.75 10.39
CA GLY A 142 -19.87 -17.81 9.37
C GLY A 142 -19.51 -17.35 7.96
N GLY A 143 -19.09 -16.10 7.75
CA GLY A 143 -18.50 -15.69 6.47
C GLY A 143 -17.12 -16.30 6.27
N ALA A 144 -16.84 -16.82 5.06
CA ALA A 144 -15.53 -17.35 4.71
C ALA A 144 -14.54 -16.21 4.39
N LEU A 145 -13.30 -16.36 4.86
CA LEU A 145 -12.16 -15.54 4.45
C LEU A 145 -12.00 -15.61 2.92
N GLN A 146 -11.80 -14.46 2.29
CA GLN A 146 -11.44 -14.36 0.88
C GLN A 146 -10.06 -13.74 0.76
N ALA A 147 -9.25 -14.19 -0.19
CA ALA A 147 -7.89 -13.67 -0.38
C ALA A 147 -7.45 -13.80 -1.85
N GLY A 148 -6.44 -13.01 -2.20
CA GLY A 148 -5.70 -13.10 -3.46
C GLY A 148 -4.26 -12.63 -3.27
N ASP A 149 -3.35 -13.09 -4.12
CA ASP A 149 -1.91 -12.85 -4.03
C ASP A 149 -1.28 -12.58 -5.41
N GLY A 150 0.02 -12.25 -5.42
CA GLY A 150 0.82 -12.10 -6.65
C GLY A 150 0.41 -10.92 -7.53
N VAL A 151 -0.28 -9.90 -6.99
CA VAL A 151 -0.78 -8.77 -7.78
C VAL A 151 0.32 -7.69 -7.90
N PRO A 152 0.78 -7.31 -9.10
CA PRO A 152 1.92 -6.38 -9.23
C PRO A 152 1.59 -4.93 -8.84
N PHE A 153 0.30 -4.55 -8.80
CA PHE A 153 -0.12 -3.17 -8.57
C PHE A 153 -1.10 -3.03 -7.39
N LEU A 154 -0.85 -2.04 -6.52
CA LEU A 154 -1.66 -1.75 -5.34
C LEU A 154 -3.12 -1.43 -5.72
N ALA A 155 -3.30 -0.66 -6.79
CA ALA A 155 -4.62 -0.31 -7.31
C ALA A 155 -5.43 -1.57 -7.70
N ALA A 156 -4.77 -2.58 -8.26
CA ALA A 156 -5.40 -3.83 -8.64
C ALA A 156 -5.77 -4.65 -7.40
N ALA A 157 -4.86 -4.77 -6.41
CA ALA A 157 -5.15 -5.49 -5.17
C ALA A 157 -6.30 -4.85 -4.37
N MET A 158 -6.31 -3.51 -4.24
CA MET A 158 -7.42 -2.76 -3.63
C MET A 158 -8.75 -2.98 -4.36
N ARG A 159 -8.73 -3.01 -5.70
CA ARG A 159 -9.94 -3.23 -6.50
C ARG A 159 -10.46 -4.65 -6.37
N GLN A 160 -9.60 -5.66 -6.51
CA GLN A 160 -9.96 -7.07 -6.38
C GLN A 160 -10.52 -7.37 -4.99
N GLY A 161 -9.84 -6.93 -3.92
CA GLY A 161 -10.32 -7.12 -2.56
C GLY A 161 -11.66 -6.43 -2.27
N ALA A 162 -11.89 -5.24 -2.85
CA ALA A 162 -13.18 -4.58 -2.74
C ALA A 162 -14.30 -5.27 -3.53
N LEU A 163 -14.01 -5.82 -4.71
CA LEU A 163 -14.97 -6.62 -5.47
C LEU A 163 -15.32 -7.91 -4.72
N ALA A 164 -14.34 -8.58 -4.13
CA ALA A 164 -14.55 -9.74 -3.25
C ALA A 164 -15.44 -9.37 -2.05
N ALA A 165 -15.15 -8.26 -1.37
CA ALA A 165 -15.97 -7.74 -0.28
C ALA A 165 -17.42 -7.37 -0.69
N LEU A 166 -17.65 -7.12 -1.98
CA LEU A 166 -18.97 -6.88 -2.56
C LEU A 166 -19.67 -8.16 -3.04
N GLY A 167 -18.96 -9.30 -3.09
CA GLY A 167 -19.47 -10.55 -3.65
C GLY A 167 -19.46 -10.57 -5.18
N LEU A 168 -18.55 -9.80 -5.81
CA LEU A 168 -18.45 -9.60 -7.25
C LEU A 168 -17.13 -10.16 -7.83
N ALA A 169 -16.40 -11.00 -7.08
CA ALA A 169 -15.09 -11.49 -7.50
C ALA A 169 -15.15 -12.42 -8.73
N ASP A 170 -16.22 -13.21 -8.87
CA ASP A 170 -16.36 -14.18 -9.96
C ASP A 170 -16.64 -13.52 -11.33
N ASP A 171 -17.16 -12.28 -11.36
CA ASP A 171 -17.53 -11.57 -12.60
C ASP A 171 -16.41 -10.64 -13.14
N ALA A 172 -15.36 -10.38 -12.35
CA ALA A 172 -14.42 -9.28 -12.61
C ALA A 172 -12.99 -9.70 -12.99
N LEU A 173 -12.68 -11.00 -12.92
CA LEU A 173 -11.36 -11.53 -13.27
C LEU A 173 -11.16 -11.76 -14.77
N GLU A 174 -12.23 -11.71 -15.58
CA GLU A 174 -12.14 -11.91 -17.04
C GLU A 174 -11.68 -10.67 -17.83
N ASP A 175 -11.68 -9.48 -17.24
CA ASP A 175 -11.54 -8.21 -17.98
C ASP A 175 -10.21 -7.45 -17.73
N VAL A 176 -9.22 -8.10 -17.12
CA VAL A 176 -7.92 -7.47 -16.78
C VAL A 176 -6.70 -8.32 -17.22
N ALA A 177 -6.91 -9.28 -18.14
CA ALA A 177 -5.82 -10.00 -18.81
C ALA A 177 -5.32 -9.23 -20.05
#